data_AF-A0A816QNX4-F1
#
_entry.id   AF-A0A816QNX4-F1
#
_cell.length_a   1.000
_cell.length_b   1.000
_cell.length_c   1.000
_cell.angle_alpha   90.00
_cell.angle_beta   90.00
_cell.angle_gamma   90.00
#
_symmetry.space_group_name_H-M   'P 1'
#
loop_
_entity.id
_entity.type
_entity.pdbx_description
1 polymer ?
#
loop_
_entity_poly.entity_id
_entity_poly.type
_entity_poly.pdbx_seq_one_letter_code
_entity_poly.pdbx_strand_id
1 'polypeptide(L)'
;MTIDVQQPFNILFTQIPDGDYYLTVLRERFSPSEYIQTQVSPKHRCHPVLDLFNETFRLYKYPRLVKYYSLLCRQDSQLICFYDENCMCMCDNNCVSNCFQHFYPSAFVLILFSIFFLSSLSHPFLEST
;
A
#
# COMPACT_ATOMS: atom_id res chain seq x y z
N MET A 1 -6.49 -28.60 -18.08
CA MET A 1 -5.12 -28.35 -17.61
C MET A 1 -4.88 -26.86 -17.75
N THR A 2 -4.95 -26.11 -16.65
CA THR A 2 -4.67 -24.67 -16.63
C THR A 2 -3.19 -24.50 -16.30
N ILE A 3 -2.45 -23.83 -17.19
CA ILE A 3 -1.05 -23.49 -16.97
C ILE A 3 -1.03 -22.19 -16.18
N ASP A 4 -0.53 -22.24 -14.95
CA ASP A 4 -0.32 -21.06 -14.11
C ASP A 4 1.06 -20.47 -14.45
N VAL A 5 1.07 -19.33 -15.11
CA VAL A 5 2.30 -18.64 -15.52
C VAL A 5 2.58 -17.54 -14.50
N GLN A 6 3.69 -17.68 -13.77
CA GLN A 6 4.17 -16.63 -12.88
C GLN A 6 4.64 -15.44 -13.71
N GLN A 7 3.92 -14.33 -13.64
CA GLN A 7 4.27 -13.09 -14.32
C GLN A 7 4.77 -12.05 -13.30
N PRO A 8 5.94 -11.42 -13.55
CA PRO A 8 6.45 -10.39 -12.65
C PRO A 8 5.54 -9.16 -12.68
N PHE A 9 5.16 -8.69 -11.49
CA PHE A 9 4.42 -7.45 -11.31
C PHE A 9 5.15 -6.51 -10.34
N ASN A 10 4.94 -5.21 -10.52
CA ASN A 10 5.42 -4.19 -9.60
C ASN A 10 4.24 -3.61 -8.82
N ILE A 11 4.34 -3.67 -7.49
CA ILE A 11 3.38 -3.02 -6.59
C ILE A 11 4.13 -1.97 -5.78
N LEU A 12 3.54 -0.79 -5.67
CA LEU A 12 4.00 0.25 -4.75
C LEU A 12 2.85 0.66 -3.84
N PHE A 13 3.08 0.52 -2.53
CA PHE A 13 2.28 1.19 -1.52
C PHE A 13 3.04 2.41 -1.01
N THR A 14 2.33 3.51 -0.88
CA THR A 14 2.87 4.76 -0.34
C THR A 14 2.23 5.04 0.99
N GLN A 15 3.05 5.26 2.01
CA GLN A 15 2.60 5.78 3.29
C GLN A 15 2.76 7.30 3.30
N ILE A 16 1.70 8.02 3.64
CA ILE A 16 1.76 9.47 3.86
C ILE A 16 2.02 9.77 5.35
N PRO A 17 2.44 10.99 5.72
CA PRO A 17 2.83 11.33 7.10
C PRO A 17 1.77 11.03 8.17
N ASP A 18 0.49 11.07 7.81
CA ASP A 18 -0.64 10.78 8.71
C ASP A 18 -0.84 9.27 9.00
N GLY A 19 0.02 8.41 8.44
CA GLY A 19 0.03 6.97 8.67
C GLY A 19 -0.83 6.16 7.69
N ASP A 20 -1.61 6.83 6.85
CA ASP A 20 -2.44 6.20 5.83
C ASP A 20 -1.61 5.60 4.69
N TYR A 21 -2.06 4.45 4.20
CA TYR A 21 -1.46 3.75 3.07
C TYR A 21 -2.31 3.90 1.80
N TYR A 22 -1.63 3.97 0.66
CA TYR A 22 -2.24 4.12 -0.66
C TYR A 22 -1.60 3.16 -1.64
N LEU A 23 -2.42 2.48 -2.45
CA LEU A 23 -1.93 1.74 -3.61
C LEU A 23 -1.65 2.74 -4.75
N THR A 24 -0.39 3.01 -5.04
CA THR A 24 -0.02 4.05 -6.03
C THR A 24 0.46 3.49 -7.35
N VAL A 25 0.91 2.23 -7.36
CA VAL A 25 1.34 1.53 -8.58
C VAL A 25 0.90 0.07 -8.51
N LEU A 26 0.20 -0.38 -9.54
CA LEU A 26 -0.05 -1.79 -9.83
C LEU A 26 0.28 -2.00 -11.31
N ARG A 27 1.36 -2.72 -11.60
CA ARG A 27 1.81 -2.98 -12.98
C ARG A 27 2.04 -4.46 -13.21
N GLU A 28 1.29 -5.01 -14.16
CA GLU A 28 1.42 -6.41 -14.59
C GLU A 28 2.60 -6.66 -15.54
N ARG A 29 3.22 -5.59 -16.06
CA ARG A 29 4.37 -5.67 -16.96
C ARG A 29 5.57 -4.98 -16.33
N PHE A 30 6.65 -5.74 -16.16
CA PHE A 30 7.93 -5.21 -15.73
C PHE A 30 8.69 -4.63 -16.92
N SER A 31 9.05 -3.36 -16.85
CA SER A 31 9.98 -2.73 -17.78
C SER A 31 11.20 -2.22 -16.99
N PRO A 32 12.41 -2.75 -17.27
CA PRO A 32 13.62 -2.30 -16.59
C PRO A 32 13.84 -0.80 -16.79
N SER A 33 14.26 -0.09 -15.73
CA SER A 33 14.65 1.33 -15.78
C SER A 33 13.54 2.32 -16.17
N GLU A 34 12.28 1.93 -16.05
CA GLU A 34 11.15 2.81 -16.35
C GLU A 34 10.95 3.87 -15.27
N TYR A 35 10.74 5.12 -15.67
CA TYR A 35 10.38 6.19 -14.75
C TYR A 35 8.88 6.11 -14.41
N ILE A 36 8.57 5.91 -13.13
CA ILE A 36 7.19 5.80 -12.65
C ILE A 36 6.75 7.15 -12.07
N GLN A 37 5.88 7.85 -12.81
CA GLN A 37 5.17 9.01 -12.30
C GLN A 37 3.74 8.59 -11.92
N THR A 38 3.38 8.79 -10.65
CA THR A 38 2.03 8.47 -10.13
C THR A 38 1.55 9.58 -9.21
N GLN A 39 0.23 9.66 -9.02
CA GLN A 39 -0.40 10.60 -8.10
C GLN A 39 -1.15 9.83 -7.03
N VAL A 40 -1.00 10.26 -5.78
CA VAL A 40 -1.78 9.74 -4.66
C VAL A 40 -3.21 10.24 -4.81
N SER A 41 -4.16 9.31 -4.82
CA SER A 41 -5.59 9.61 -4.92
C SER A 41 -6.32 9.00 -3.72
N PRO A 42 -7.26 9.74 -3.08
CA PRO A 42 -8.11 9.20 -2.02
C PRO A 42 -8.84 7.90 -2.40
N LYS A 43 -9.13 7.71 -3.69
CA LYS A 43 -9.79 6.48 -4.20
C LYS A 43 -8.93 5.23 -4.07
N HIS A 44 -7.62 5.38 -3.96
CA HIS A 44 -6.68 4.26 -3.83
C HIS A 44 -6.16 4.10 -2.39
N ARG A 45 -6.82 4.73 -1.41
CA ARG A 45 -6.49 4.56 0.00
C ARG A 45 -6.77 3.11 0.41
N CYS A 46 -5.83 2.51 1.12
CA CYS A 46 -6.01 1.22 1.76
C CYS A 46 -6.57 1.43 3.16
N HIS A 47 -7.48 0.55 3.58
CA HIS A 47 -8.15 0.66 4.88
C HIS A 47 -7.59 -0.34 5.90
N PRO A 48 -7.57 0.00 7.20
CA PRO A 48 -7.34 -0.99 8.25
C PRO A 48 -8.38 -2.09 8.16
N VAL A 49 -7.94 -3.36 8.21
CA VAL A 49 -8.85 -4.51 8.06
C VAL A 49 -9.95 -4.52 9.12
N LEU A 50 -9.64 -4.03 10.32
CA LEU A 50 -10.58 -3.99 11.44
C LEU A 50 -11.74 -3.01 11.19
N ASP A 51 -11.55 -2.00 10.34
CA ASP A 51 -12.58 -1.02 9.99
C ASP A 51 -13.54 -1.58 8.93
N LEU A 52 -13.11 -2.58 8.17
CA LEU A 52 -13.91 -3.22 7.12
C LEU A 52 -14.77 -4.37 7.66
N PHE A 53 -14.41 -4.90 8.82
CA PHE A 53 -15.11 -6.02 9.44
C PHE A 53 -16.11 -5.58 10.50
N ASN A 54 -17.25 -6.29 10.57
CA ASN A 54 -18.16 -6.20 11.72
C ASN A 54 -17.46 -6.58 13.03
N GLU A 55 -17.97 -6.07 14.15
CA GLU A 55 -17.40 -6.22 15.49
C GLU A 55 -17.05 -7.68 15.85
N THR A 56 -17.87 -8.64 15.43
CA THR A 56 -17.65 -10.08 15.68
C THR A 56 -16.30 -10.60 15.16
N PHE A 57 -15.86 -10.11 14.00
CA PHE A 57 -14.61 -10.56 13.38
C PHE A 57 -13.38 -9.95 14.06
N ARG A 58 -13.51 -8.79 14.71
CA ARG A 58 -12.42 -8.19 15.49
C ARG A 58 -11.98 -9.08 16.66
N LEU A 59 -12.85 -9.98 17.11
CA LEU A 59 -12.55 -10.97 18.15
C LEU A 59 -11.79 -12.19 17.61
N TYR A 60 -11.67 -12.35 16.28
CA TYR A 60 -11.01 -13.50 15.69
C TYR A 60 -9.49 -13.32 15.70
N LYS A 61 -8.79 -14.38 16.08
CA LYS A 61 -7.33 -14.43 15.97
C LYS A 61 -6.90 -14.55 14.50
N TYR A 62 -5.69 -14.06 14.23
CA TYR A 62 -5.09 -13.92 12.91
C TYR A 62 -5.29 -15.10 11.93
N PRO A 63 -5.08 -16.40 12.27
CA PRO A 63 -5.28 -17.44 11.25
C PRO A 63 -6.75 -17.63 10.86
N ARG A 64 -7.69 -17.26 11.73
CA ARG A 64 -9.13 -17.29 11.42
C ARG A 64 -9.53 -16.07 10.62
N LEU A 65 -8.99 -14.89 10.96
CA LEU A 65 -9.32 -13.64 10.31
C LEU A 65 -8.94 -13.64 8.81
N VAL A 66 -7.74 -14.12 8.49
CA VAL A 66 -7.23 -14.21 7.11
C VAL A 66 -8.14 -15.03 6.18
N LYS A 67 -8.86 -16.03 6.70
CA LYS A 67 -9.81 -16.82 5.90
C LYS A 67 -10.97 -16.00 5.36
N TYR A 68 -11.26 -14.84 5.95
CA TYR A 68 -12.34 -13.95 5.55
C TYR A 68 -11.87 -12.78 4.70
N TYR A 69 -10.58 -12.67 4.37
CA TYR A 69 -10.05 -11.55 3.59
C TYR A 69 -10.63 -11.48 2.17
N SER A 70 -10.80 -12.61 1.50
CA SER A 70 -11.49 -12.66 0.21
C SER A 70 -12.97 -12.27 0.30
N LEU A 71 -13.60 -12.33 1.48
CA LEU A 71 -14.98 -11.88 1.65
C LEU A 71 -15.07 -10.35 1.56
N LEU A 72 -14.08 -9.62 2.06
CA LEU A 72 -14.04 -8.16 2.00
C LEU A 72 -14.09 -7.67 0.54
N CYS A 73 -13.25 -8.26 -0.32
CA CYS A 73 -13.23 -7.95 -1.77
C CYS A 73 -14.53 -8.32 -2.50
N ARG A 74 -15.31 -9.27 -1.96
CA ARG A 74 -16.62 -9.65 -2.52
C ARG A 74 -17.74 -8.72 -2.08
N GLN A 75 -17.66 -8.22 -0.85
CA GLN A 75 -18.69 -7.37 -0.26
C GLN A 75 -18.59 -5.93 -0.76
N ASP A 76 -17.38 -5.45 -0.99
CA ASP A 76 -17.13 -4.11 -1.50
C ASP A 76 -16.30 -4.16 -2.79
N SER A 77 -16.97 -4.01 -3.93
CA SER A 77 -16.33 -3.93 -5.25
C SER A 77 -15.45 -2.68 -5.45
N GLN A 78 -15.58 -1.67 -4.59
CA GLN A 78 -14.76 -0.46 -4.61
C GLN A 78 -13.54 -0.59 -3.70
N LEU A 79 -13.45 -1.65 -2.89
CA LEU A 79 -12.29 -1.90 -2.04
C LEU A 79 -11.13 -2.37 -2.90
N ILE A 80 -10.09 -1.54 -2.97
CA ILE A 80 -8.89 -1.83 -3.79
C ILE A 80 -7.82 -2.53 -2.94
N CYS A 81 -7.65 -2.09 -1.69
CA CYS A 81 -6.65 -2.63 -0.79
C CYS A 81 -7.01 -2.40 0.68
N PHE A 82 -6.41 -3.21 1.54
CA PHE A 82 -6.53 -3.11 2.99
C PHE A 82 -5.29 -3.68 3.68
N TYR A 83 -5.10 -3.38 4.96
CA TYR A 83 -3.92 -3.82 5.69
C TYR A 83 -4.23 -4.16 7.15
N ASP A 84 -3.37 -4.98 7.72
CA ASP A 84 -3.30 -5.24 9.17
C ASP A 84 -1.84 -5.10 9.63
N GLU A 85 -1.56 -5.51 10.87
CA GLU A 85 -0.22 -5.45 11.46
C GLU A 85 0.80 -6.36 10.74
N ASN A 86 0.34 -7.37 10.01
CA ASN A 86 1.16 -8.45 9.45
C ASN A 86 1.24 -8.42 7.91
N CYS A 87 0.27 -7.81 7.24
CA CYS A 87 0.03 -7.93 5.80
C CYS A 87 -0.55 -6.67 5.19
N MET A 88 -0.18 -6.42 3.93
CA MET A 88 -0.97 -5.62 3.00
C MET A 88 -1.66 -6.51 1.98
N CYS A 89 -2.92 -6.24 1.70
CA CYS A 89 -3.74 -7.02 0.78
C CYS A 89 -4.34 -6.14 -0.30
N MET A 90 -4.47 -6.69 -1.51
CA MET A 90 -5.14 -6.06 -2.64
C MET A 90 -6.29 -6.94 -3.11
N CYS A 91 -7.37 -6.32 -3.57
CA CYS A 91 -8.48 -7.01 -4.22
C CYS A 91 -8.25 -7.07 -5.73
N ASP A 92 -8.31 -8.27 -6.29
CA ASP A 92 -8.32 -8.47 -7.74
C ASP A 92 -9.75 -8.44 -8.29
N ASN A 93 -9.88 -8.27 -9.61
CA ASN A 93 -11.13 -8.32 -10.38
C ASN A 93 -11.90 -9.63 -10.18
N ASN A 94 -11.24 -10.72 -9.76
CA ASN A 94 -11.88 -12.00 -9.43
C ASN A 94 -12.42 -12.07 -7.98
N CYS A 95 -12.45 -10.94 -7.27
CA CYS A 95 -12.87 -10.83 -5.87
C CYS A 95 -12.05 -11.74 -4.92
N VAL A 96 -10.75 -11.89 -5.24
CA VAL A 96 -9.78 -12.61 -4.41
C VAL A 96 -8.85 -11.57 -3.79
N SER A 97 -8.52 -11.77 -2.50
CA SER A 97 -7.51 -10.95 -1.83
C SER A 97 -6.11 -11.54 -2.02
N ASN A 98 -5.19 -10.78 -2.61
CA ASN A 98 -3.78 -11.12 -2.69
C ASN A 98 -3.04 -10.40 -1.58
N CYS A 99 -2.48 -11.14 -0.63
CA CYS A 99 -1.86 -10.59 0.58
C CYS A 99 -0.35 -10.83 0.61
N PHE A 100 0.38 -9.78 0.98
CA PHE A 100 1.84 -9.75 1.04
C PHE A 100 2.25 -9.54 2.49
N GLN A 101 2.91 -10.55 3.06
CA GLN A 101 3.47 -10.48 4.40
C GLN A 101 4.76 -9.67 4.40
N HIS A 102 5.12 -9.08 5.55
CA HIS A 102 6.39 -8.37 5.76
C HIS A 102 6.58 -7.17 4.83
N PHE A 103 5.53 -6.37 4.64
CA PHE A 103 5.67 -5.09 3.96
C PHE A 103 6.45 -4.12 4.84
N TYR A 104 7.74 -3.94 4.55
CA TYR A 104 8.51 -2.82 5.06
C TYR A 104 8.18 -1.61 4.19
N PRO A 105 7.64 -0.50 4.73
CA PRO A 105 7.42 0.71 3.96
C PRO A 105 8.78 1.29 3.53
N SER A 106 9.27 0.86 2.37
CA SER A 106 10.50 1.32 1.73
C SER A 106 10.36 2.73 1.13
N ALA A 107 9.49 3.57 1.70
CA ALA A 107 9.32 4.97 1.34
C ALA A 107 10.02 5.92 2.33
N PHE A 108 10.37 5.46 3.54
CA PHE A 108 10.95 6.34 4.55
C PHE A 108 12.38 6.80 4.23
N VAL A 109 13.09 6.11 3.33
CA VAL A 109 14.47 6.50 2.96
C VAL A 109 14.46 7.67 1.96
N LEU A 110 13.56 7.72 0.97
CA LEU A 110 13.63 8.74 -0.08
C LEU A 110 12.98 10.08 0.31
N ILE A 111 11.93 10.08 1.14
CA ILE A 111 11.28 11.33 1.57
C ILE A 111 12.20 12.10 2.53
N LEU A 112 12.96 11.40 3.39
CA LEU A 112 13.97 12.06 4.23
C LEU A 112 15.09 12.68 3.38
N PHE A 113 15.54 12.04 2.29
CA PHE A 113 16.55 12.65 1.40
C PHE A 113 16.03 13.93 0.73
N SER A 114 14.78 13.95 0.26
CA SER A 114 14.18 15.15 -0.35
C SER A 114 13.93 16.27 0.67
N ILE A 115 13.49 15.94 1.89
CA ILE A 115 13.28 16.93 2.96
C ILE A 115 14.62 17.46 3.48
N PHE A 116 15.66 16.63 3.65
CA PHE A 116 17.01 17.09 4.03
C PHE A 116 17.65 17.95 2.94
N PHE A 117 17.42 17.66 1.66
CA PHE A 117 17.91 18.51 0.56
C PHE A 117 17.15 19.84 0.47
N LEU A 118 15.84 19.86 0.75
CA LEU A 118 15.06 21.11 0.78
C LEU A 118 15.33 21.98 2.02
N SER A 119 15.61 21.37 3.17
CA SER A 119 15.96 22.11 4.40
C SER A 119 17.40 22.63 4.43
N SER A 120 18.30 22.08 3.62
CA SER A 120 19.67 22.59 3.45
C SER A 120 19.79 23.74 2.44
N LEU A 121 18.73 24.03 1.67
CA LEU A 121 18.70 25.09 0.64
C LEU A 121 17.90 26.34 1.05
N SER A 122 17.41 26.43 2.30
CA SER A 122 16.55 27.53 2.76
C SER A 122 17.00 28.20 4.08
N HIS A 123 18.29 28.50 4.21
CA HIS A 123 18.74 29.56 5.13
C HIS A 123 19.46 30.69 4.37
N PRO A 124 18.76 31.79 4.07
CA PRO A 124 19.38 33.10 3.92
C PRO A 124 19.31 33.81 5.27
N PHE A 125 20.44 33.97 5.97
CA PHE A 125 20.55 34.90 7.10
C PHE A 125 22.03 35.28 7.24
N LEU A 126 22.44 36.45 6.73
CA LEU A 126 22.65 37.67 7.51
C LEU A 126 23.54 37.44 8.72
N GLU A 127 24.82 37.77 8.59
CA GLU A 127 25.63 38.23 9.71
C GLU A 127 26.51 39.38 9.25
N SER A 128 26.10 40.59 9.63
CA SER A 128 26.93 41.79 9.63
C SER A 128 27.78 41.79 10.89
N THR A 129 29.10 41.84 10.74
CA THR A 129 30.01 42.65 11.58
C THR A 129 31.27 42.95 10.80
#